data_AF-A0A2M7NWI1-F1
#
_entry.id   AF-A0A2M7NWI1-F1
#
_cell.length_a   1.000
_cell.length_b   1.000
_cell.length_c   1.000
_cell.angle_alpha   90.00
_cell.angle_beta   90.00
_cell.angle_gamma   90.00
#
_symmetry.space_group_name_H-M   'P 1'
#
loop_
_entity.id
_entity.type
_entity.pdbx_description
1 polymer ?
#
loop_
_entity_poly.entity_id
_entity_poly.type
_entity_poly.pdbx_seq_one_letter_code
_entity_poly.pdbx_strand_id
1 'polypeptide(L)' 'MKKRDIIEVTDLNENEVRELFALAFRIKKNQAGYSAALKGKILAMIFQKPSTRTRVS' A
#
# COMPACT_ATOMS: atom_id res chain seq x y z
N MET A 1 -1.54 12.16 13.62
CA MET A 1 -2.50 11.70 12.59
C MET A 1 -3.37 10.63 13.21
N LYS A 2 -4.69 10.73 13.05
CA LYS A 2 -5.60 9.66 13.47
C LYS A 2 -5.29 8.41 12.63
N LYS A 3 -5.28 7.23 13.24
CA LYS A 3 -5.11 5.97 12.52
C LYS A 3 -6.20 5.86 11.44
N ARG A 4 -5.82 5.47 10.23
CA ARG A 4 -6.74 5.15 9.13
C ARG A 4 -6.56 3.69 8.73
N ASP A 5 -7.66 3.02 8.49
CA ASP A 5 -7.72 1.63 8.04
C ASP A 5 -8.32 1.59 6.62
N ILE A 6 -7.99 0.56 5.83
CA ILE A 6 -8.59 0.29 4.51
C ILE A 6 -9.12 -1.13 4.57
N ILE A 7 -10.43 -1.27 4.68
CA ILE A 7 -11.16 -2.54 4.74
C ILE A 7 -11.87 -2.77 3.42
N GLU A 8 -12.41 -1.70 2.82
CA GLU A 8 -13.11 -1.69 1.55
C GLU A 8 -12.71 -0.49 0.67
N VAL A 9 -12.98 -0.57 -0.64
CA VAL A 9 -12.62 0.50 -1.59
C VAL A 9 -13.39 1.79 -1.32
N THR A 10 -14.60 1.68 -0.76
CA THR A 10 -15.48 2.79 -0.36
C THR A 10 -14.93 3.60 0.83
N ASP A 11 -13.90 3.11 1.52
CA ASP A 11 -13.15 3.88 2.51
C ASP A 11 -12.32 5.03 1.89
N LEU A 12 -12.17 5.01 0.56
CA LEU A 12 -11.46 6.02 -0.22
C LEU A 12 -12.46 6.83 -1.06
N ASN A 13 -12.32 8.15 -1.04
CA ASN A 13 -13.00 9.01 -2.00
C ASN A 13 -12.27 9.06 -3.35
N GLU A 14 -12.90 9.65 -4.37
CA GLU A 14 -12.35 9.70 -5.74
C GLU A 14 -10.97 10.34 -5.80
N ASN A 15 -10.74 11.44 -5.08
CA ASN A 15 -9.44 12.13 -5.09
C ASN A 15 -8.35 11.26 -4.48
N GLU A 16 -8.65 10.56 -3.39
CA GLU A 16 -7.71 9.66 -2.72
C GLU A 16 -7.34 8.48 -3.61
N VAL A 17 -8.30 7.93 -4.35
CA VAL A 17 -8.03 6.88 -5.35
C VAL A 17 -7.09 7.40 -6.44
N ARG A 18 -7.34 8.61 -6.97
CA ARG A 18 -6.48 9.24 -7.99
C ARG A 18 -5.06 9.48 -7.46
N GLU A 19 -4.93 9.96 -6.23
CA GLU A 19 -3.64 10.18 -5.57
C GLU A 19 -2.89 8.86 -5.33
N LEU A 20 -3.59 7.81 -4.90
CA LEU A 20 -3.01 6.49 -4.69
C LEU A 20 -2.42 5.92 -5.98
N PHE A 21 -3.16 6.02 -7.09
CA PHE A 21 -2.64 5.60 -8.39
C PHE A 21 -1.47 6.46 -8.87
N ALA A 22 -1.55 7.79 -8.70
CA ALA A 22 -0.45 8.68 -9.03
C ALA A 22 0.83 8.35 -8.23
N LEU A 23 0.68 8.00 -6.94
CA LEU A 23 1.79 7.53 -6.11
C LEU A 23 2.34 6.19 -6.62
N ALA A 24 1.47 5.22 -6.91
CA ALA A 24 1.89 3.93 -7.45
C ALA A 24 2.70 4.06 -8.76
N PHE A 25 2.28 4.95 -9.67
CA PHE A 25 3.02 5.25 -10.90
C PHE A 25 4.40 5.87 -10.61
N ARG A 26 4.49 6.82 -9.67
CA ARG A 26 5.76 7.44 -9.29
C ARG A 26 6.73 6.42 -8.69
N ILE A 27 6.25 5.56 -7.79
CA ILE A 27 7.06 4.48 -7.19
C ILE A 27 7.54 3.51 -8.27
N LYS A 28 6.63 3.07 -9.17
CA LYS A 28 6.99 2.16 -10.26
C LYS A 28 8.07 2.75 -11.18
N LYS A 29 8.01 4.06 -11.46
CA LYS A 29 9.00 4.75 -12.30
C LYS A 29 10.36 4.92 -11.64
N ASN A 30 10.42 5.08 -10.32
CA ASN A 30 11.66 5.29 -9.57
C ASN A 30 11.68 4.49 -8.25
N GLN A 31 11.76 3.17 -8.34
CA GLN A 31 11.71 2.30 -7.15
C GLN A 31 12.86 2.57 -6.16
N ALA A 32 14.06 2.85 -6.67
CA ALA A 32 15.24 3.12 -5.85
C ALA A 32 15.02 4.30 -4.89
N GLY A 33 14.33 5.35 -5.35
CA GLY A 33 14.00 6.53 -4.54
C GLY A 33 13.08 6.25 -3.35
N TYR A 34 12.35 5.13 -3.34
CA TYR A 34 11.44 4.74 -2.27
C TYR A 34 11.93 3.55 -1.43
N SER A 35 13.12 3.01 -1.72
CA SER A 35 13.69 1.81 -1.08
C SER A 35 13.77 1.88 0.46
N ALA A 36 13.94 3.08 1.02
CA ALA A 36 14.04 3.30 2.46
C ALA A 36 12.76 3.87 3.09
N ALA A 37 11.66 4.03 2.35
CA ALA A 37 10.46 4.76 2.80
C ALA A 37 9.81 4.17 4.07
N LEU A 38 9.95 2.86 4.29
CA LEU A 38 9.43 2.14 5.45
C LEU A 38 10.54 1.53 6.33
N LYS A 39 11.77 2.07 6.27
CA LYS A 39 12.91 1.54 7.04
C LYS A 39 12.59 1.50 8.53
N GLY A 40 12.81 0.34 9.16
CA GLY A 40 12.54 0.11 10.58
C GLY A 40 11.07 -0.15 10.94
N LYS A 41 10.19 -0.35 9.95
CA LYS A 41 8.80 -0.77 10.15
C LYS A 41 8.63 -2.25 9.81
N ILE A 42 7.73 -2.93 10.53
CA ILE A 42 7.38 -4.33 10.31
C ILE A 42 5.87 -4.39 10.04
N LEU A 43 5.47 -5.13 9.00
CA LEU A 43 4.08 -5.42 8.67
C LEU A 43 3.76 -6.86 9.03
N ALA A 44 2.84 -7.07 9.97
CA ALA A 44 2.30 -8.40 10.25
C ALA A 44 1.22 -8.74 9.21
N MET A 45 1.32 -9.91 8.59
CA MET A 45 0.34 -10.39 7.61
C MET A 45 -0.34 -11.67 8.12
N ILE A 46 -1.66 -11.62 8.31
CA ILE A 46 -2.47 -12.76 8.78
C ILE A 46 -3.26 -13.32 7.60
N PHE A 47 -3.06 -14.60 7.27
CA PHE A 47 -3.73 -15.27 6.16
C PHE A 47 -4.53 -16.47 6.66
N GLN A 48 -5.86 -16.47 6.45
CA GLN A 48 -6.71 -17.63 6.74
C GLN A 48 -6.56 -18.73 5.66
N LYS A 49 -6.34 -18.32 4.40
CA LYS A 49 -6.08 -19.21 3.27
C LYS A 49 -4.82 -18.73 2.54
N PRO A 50 -4.00 -19.63 1.97
CA PRO A 50 -2.81 -19.23 1.25
C PRO A 50 -3.18 -18.35 0.03
N SER A 51 -2.55 -17.18 -0.08
CA SER A 51 -2.65 -16.29 -1.24
C SER A 51 -1.24 -15.85 -1.67
N THR A 52 -0.65 -16.59 -2.61
CA THR A 52 0.71 -16.31 -3.09
C THR A 52 0.82 -14.93 -3.72
N ARG A 53 -0.19 -14.50 -4.48
CA ARG A 53 -0.18 -13.19 -5.16
C ARG A 53 -0.16 -12.04 -4.17
N THR A 54 -0.96 -12.11 -3.09
CA THR A 54 -1.04 -11.05 -2.07
C THR A 54 0.15 -11.05 -1.12
N ARG A 55 0.73 -12.22 -0.83
CA ARG A 55 1.89 -12.32 0.08
C ARG A 55 3.18 -11.76 -0.55
N VAL A 56 3.30 -11.84 -1.88
CA VAL A 56 4.51 -11.46 -2.62
C VAL A 56 4.45 -10.01 -3.12
N SER A 57 3.25 -9.47 -3.35
CA SER A 57 3.04 -8.07 -3.78
C SER A 57 3.40 -7.07 -2.69
#